data_AF-A0A1Q8X7C4-F1
#
_entry.id   AF-A0A1Q8X7C4-F1
#
_cell.length_a   1.000
_cell.length_b   1.000
_cell.length_c   1.000
_cell.angle_alpha   90.00
_cell.angle_beta   90.00
_cell.angle_gamma   90.00
#
_symmetry.space_group_name_H-M   'P 1'
#
loop_
_entity.id
_entity.type
_entity.pdbx_description
1 polymer ?
#
loop_
_entity_poly.entity_id
_entity_poly.type
_entity_poly.pdbx_seq_one_letter_code
_entity_poly.pdbx_strand_id
1 'polypeptide(L)'
;MAQISADLDSLKTLYQTLKDDVQRADDIQKLTDTALQNAVWESSNAQKFREAWAEFKPKLVTFEQAFATAATDVANNYNNNADVNGENVEHLAAVEPIA
;
A
#
# COMPACT_ATOMS: atom_id res chain seq x y z
N MET A 1 -10.62 17.64 22.49
CA MET A 1 -11.81 16.84 22.14
C MET A 1 -12.11 16.97 20.65
N ALA A 2 -12.84 17.98 20.15
CA ALA A 2 -13.26 18.01 18.74
C ALA A 2 -12.11 17.98 17.70
N GLN A 3 -11.02 18.72 17.94
CA GLN A 3 -9.86 18.72 17.03
C GLN A 3 -9.13 17.36 17.01
N ILE A 4 -8.92 16.75 18.18
CA ILE A 4 -8.23 15.45 18.30
C ILE A 4 -9.00 14.35 17.57
N SER A 5 -10.33 14.33 17.71
CA SER A 5 -11.16 13.38 16.96
C SER A 5 -11.00 13.55 15.44
N ALA A 6 -10.98 14.79 14.93
CA ALA A 6 -10.80 15.04 13.50
C ALA A 6 -9.41 14.64 13.00
N ASP A 7 -8.37 14.90 13.81
CA ASP A 7 -7.01 14.50 13.50
C ASP A 7 -6.88 12.96 13.45
N LEU A 8 -7.47 12.25 14.42
CA LEU A 8 -7.52 10.79 14.44
C LEU A 8 -8.26 10.22 13.21
N ASP A 9 -9.38 10.82 12.80
CA ASP A 9 -10.10 10.40 11.59
C ASP A 9 -9.27 10.59 10.31
N SER A 10 -8.49 11.67 10.25
CA SER A 10 -7.57 11.92 9.13
C SER A 10 -6.44 10.89 9.07
N LEU A 11 -5.84 10.54 10.22
CA LEU A 11 -4.81 9.51 10.33
C LEU A 11 -5.37 8.13 9.96
N LYS A 12 -6.58 7.80 10.42
CA LYS A 12 -7.26 6.54 10.07
C LYS A 12 -7.53 6.45 8.57
N THR A 13 -7.93 7.55 7.93
CA THR A 13 -8.15 7.61 6.48
C THR A 13 -6.85 7.40 5.71
N LEU A 14 -5.77 8.04 6.14
CA LEU A 14 -4.44 7.87 5.54
C LEU A 14 -3.96 6.41 5.70
N TYR A 15 -4.10 5.84 6.90
CA TYR A 15 -3.78 4.43 7.16
C TYR A 15 -4.50 3.48 6.20
N GLN A 16 -5.82 3.63 6.04
CA GLN A 16 -6.59 2.76 5.15
C GLN A 16 -6.15 2.92 3.69
N THR A 17 -5.87 4.16 3.27
CA THR A 17 -5.38 4.43 1.91
C THR A 17 -4.06 3.70 1.63
N LEU A 18 -3.08 3.85 2.53
CA LEU A 18 -1.78 3.21 2.39
C LEU A 18 -1.88 1.68 2.46
N LYS A 19 -2.73 1.15 3.36
CA LYS A 19 -3.01 -0.28 3.47
C LYS A 19 -3.63 -0.85 2.19
N ASP A 20 -4.61 -0.16 1.61
CA ASP A 20 -5.21 -0.58 0.35
C ASP A 20 -4.20 -0.53 -0.80
N ASP A 21 -3.30 0.44 -0.80
CA ASP A 21 -2.27 0.58 -1.83
C ASP A 21 -1.23 -0.55 -1.79
N VAL A 22 -0.99 -1.19 -0.62
CA VAL A 22 -0.23 -2.46 -0.54
C VAL A 22 -0.89 -3.53 -1.41
N GLN A 23 -2.19 -3.75 -1.25
CA GLN A 23 -2.93 -4.75 -2.05
C GLN A 23 -2.96 -4.38 -3.54
N ARG A 24 -3.15 -3.09 -3.86
CA ARG A 24 -3.14 -2.64 -5.26
C ARG A 24 -1.78 -2.86 -5.93
N ALA A 25 -0.68 -2.63 -5.21
CA ALA A 25 0.65 -2.89 -5.74
C ALA A 25 0.88 -4.38 -6.00
N ASP A 26 0.47 -5.26 -5.08
CA ASP A 26 0.53 -6.72 -5.27
C ASP A 26 -0.33 -7.18 -6.45
N ASP A 27 -1.57 -6.70 -6.54
CA ASP A 27 -2.50 -7.04 -7.62
C ASP A 27 -1.96 -6.65 -8.98
N ILE A 28 -1.41 -5.44 -9.13
CA ILE A 28 -0.81 -4.98 -10.38
C ILE A 28 0.33 -5.93 -10.80
N GLN A 29 1.16 -6.39 -9.85
CA GLN A 29 2.24 -7.32 -10.15
C GLN A 29 1.71 -8.67 -10.63
N LYS A 30 0.83 -9.31 -9.83
CA LYS A 30 0.35 -10.68 -10.09
C LYS A 30 -0.55 -10.77 -11.31
N LEU A 31 -1.47 -9.81 -11.47
CA LEU A 31 -2.41 -9.80 -12.59
C LEU A 31 -1.66 -9.52 -13.90
N THR A 32 -0.71 -8.59 -13.91
CA THR A 32 0.08 -8.29 -15.12
C THR A 32 0.96 -9.47 -15.50
N ASP A 33 1.68 -10.08 -14.55
CA ASP A 33 2.49 -11.26 -14.83
C ASP A 33 1.66 -12.43 -15.38
N THR A 34 0.53 -12.72 -14.74
CA THR A 34 -0.38 -13.79 -15.17
C THR A 34 -0.91 -13.50 -16.59
N ALA A 35 -1.31 -12.27 -16.88
CA ALA A 35 -1.80 -11.88 -18.20
C ALA A 35 -0.70 -11.97 -19.27
N LEU A 36 0.53 -11.54 -18.96
CA LEU A 36 1.67 -11.62 -19.87
C LEU A 36 2.07 -13.05 -20.20
N GLN A 37 1.97 -13.97 -19.23
CA GLN A 37 2.27 -15.40 -19.41
C GLN A 37 1.20 -16.11 -20.26
N ASN A 38 -0.06 -15.70 -20.13
CA ASN A 38 -1.19 -16.34 -20.82
C ASN A 38 -1.47 -15.80 -22.23
N ALA A 39 -0.88 -14.65 -22.60
CA ALA A 39 -1.12 -14.02 -23.89
C ALA A 39 -0.02 -14.31 -24.92
N VAL A 40 -0.42 -14.76 -26.11
CA VAL A 40 0.46 -14.81 -27.30
C VAL A 40 0.56 -13.40 -27.90
N TRP A 41 1.43 -12.58 -27.32
CA TRP A 41 1.70 -11.21 -27.76
C TRP A 41 3.17 -11.03 -28.11
N GLU A 42 3.51 -11.06 -29.41
CA GLU A 42 4.88 -11.16 -29.93
C GLU A 42 5.31 -9.95 -30.79
N SER A 43 4.56 -8.84 -30.75
CA SER A 43 4.92 -7.64 -31.51
C SER A 43 6.10 -6.89 -30.89
N SER A 44 6.69 -5.95 -31.63
CA SER A 44 7.74 -5.06 -31.12
C SER A 44 7.28 -4.23 -29.90
N ASN A 45 5.99 -3.89 -29.82
CA ASN A 45 5.43 -3.22 -28.64
C ASN A 45 5.35 -4.16 -27.44
N ALA A 46 5.12 -5.46 -27.67
CA ALA A 46 5.10 -6.47 -26.62
C ALA A 46 6.49 -6.64 -25.98
N GLN A 47 7.55 -6.59 -26.80
CA GLN A 47 8.92 -6.59 -26.31
C GLN A 47 9.22 -5.34 -25.46
N LYS A 48 8.94 -4.15 -25.99
CA LYS A 48 9.13 -2.87 -25.26
C LYS A 48 8.40 -2.85 -23.91
N PHE A 49 7.17 -3.35 -23.89
CA PHE A 49 6.40 -3.44 -22.65
C PHE A 49 7.05 -4.40 -21.66
N ARG A 50 7.44 -5.61 -22.08
CA ARG A 50 8.11 -6.58 -21.19
C ARG A 50 9.43 -6.07 -20.63
N GLU A 51 10.20 -5.32 -21.43
CA GLU A 51 11.43 -4.66 -20.98
C GLU A 51 11.12 -3.60 -19.91
N ALA A 52 10.17 -2.71 -20.17
CA ALA A 52 9.75 -1.70 -19.18
C ALA A 52 9.16 -2.33 -17.91
N TRP A 53 8.40 -3.41 -18.06
CA TRP A 53 7.81 -4.14 -16.95
C TRP A 53 8.87 -4.82 -16.07
N ALA A 54 9.89 -5.43 -16.67
CA ALA A 54 11.02 -6.02 -15.95
C ALA A 54 11.79 -4.98 -15.12
N GLU A 55 11.90 -3.74 -15.60
CA GLU A 55 12.52 -2.64 -14.85
C GLU A 55 11.61 -2.06 -13.77
N PHE A 56 10.31 -1.91 -14.06
CA PHE A 56 9.36 -1.27 -13.17
C PHE A 56 8.90 -2.17 -12.03
N LYS A 57 8.66 -3.46 -12.28
CA LYS A 57 8.12 -4.39 -11.28
C LYS A 57 8.92 -4.42 -9.97
N PRO A 58 10.27 -4.48 -9.95
CA PRO A 58 11.03 -4.42 -8.70
C PRO A 58 10.87 -3.09 -7.94
N LYS A 59 10.65 -1.98 -8.66
CA LYS A 59 10.36 -0.67 -8.05
C LYS A 59 8.97 -0.67 -7.43
N LEU A 60 8.00 -1.34 -8.05
CA LEU A 60 6.66 -1.52 -7.50
C LEU A 60 6.67 -2.36 -6.22
N VAL A 61 7.45 -3.46 -6.15
CA VAL A 61 7.67 -4.24 -4.91
C VAL A 61 8.25 -3.35 -3.81
N THR A 62 9.27 -2.57 -4.13
CA THR A 62 9.87 -1.62 -3.16
C THR A 62 8.84 -0.62 -2.67
N PHE A 63 7.94 -0.16 -3.55
CA PHE A 63 6.91 0.79 -3.20
C PHE A 63 5.80 0.18 -2.34
N GLU A 64 5.45 -1.08 -2.58
CA GLU A 64 4.56 -1.87 -1.71
C GLU A 64 5.11 -1.96 -0.27
N GLN A 65 6.40 -2.27 -0.12
CA GLN A 65 7.06 -2.26 1.19
C GLN A 65 7.03 -0.89 1.85
N ALA A 66 7.20 0.18 1.06
CA ALA A 66 7.08 1.55 1.55
C ALA A 66 5.66 1.88 2.03
N PHE A 67 4.62 1.44 1.31
CA PHE A 67 3.23 1.59 1.75
C PHE A 67 2.96 0.87 3.07
N ALA A 68 3.40 -0.38 3.23
CA ALA A 68 3.23 -1.15 4.46
C ALA A 68 3.96 -0.49 5.65
N THR A 69 5.20 -0.03 5.43
CA THR A 69 5.98 0.68 6.45
C THR A 69 5.30 1.98 6.86
N ALA A 70 4.84 2.78 5.90
CA ALA A 70 4.18 4.05 6.17
C ALA A 70 2.82 3.84 6.86
N ALA A 71 2.03 2.84 6.44
CA ALA A 71 0.76 2.50 7.08
C ALA A 71 0.99 2.10 8.55
N THR A 72 2.02 1.30 8.83
CA THR A 72 2.40 0.92 10.20
C THR A 72 2.81 2.13 11.04
N ASP A 73 3.58 3.06 10.47
CA ASP A 73 3.95 4.30 11.18
C ASP A 73 2.72 5.17 11.49
N VAL A 74 1.80 5.33 10.53
CA VAL A 74 0.54 6.06 10.74
C VAL A 74 -0.34 5.37 11.80
N ALA A 75 -0.39 4.03 11.82
CA ALA A 75 -1.10 3.28 12.86
C ALA A 75 -0.51 3.56 14.25
N ASN A 76 0.82 3.53 14.38
CA ASN A 76 1.50 3.88 15.63
C ASN A 76 1.20 5.33 16.05
N ASN A 77 1.23 6.27 15.11
CA ASN A 77 0.89 7.67 15.37
C ASN A 77 -0.55 7.84 15.87
N TYR A 78 -1.51 7.18 15.20
CA TYR A 78 -2.92 7.15 15.58
C TYR A 78 -3.11 6.58 17.00
N ASN A 79 -2.53 5.42 17.29
CA ASN A 79 -2.67 4.73 18.57
C ASN A 79 -2.06 5.58 19.71
N ASN A 80 -0.85 6.12 19.50
CA ASN A 80 -0.19 6.97 20.49
C ASN A 80 -0.99 8.26 20.77
N ASN A 81 -1.55 8.88 19.74
CA ASN A 81 -2.38 10.07 19.91
C ASN A 81 -3.68 9.76 20.65
N ALA A 82 -4.32 8.63 20.36
CA ALA A 82 -5.51 8.19 21.08
C ALA A 82 -5.20 7.98 22.57
N ASP A 83 -4.12 7.26 22.89
CA ASP A 83 -3.71 6.94 24.25
C ASP A 83 -3.34 8.20 25.06
N VAL A 84 -2.53 9.09 24.48
CA VAL A 84 -2.09 10.34 25.14
C VAL A 84 -3.26 11.28 25.43
N ASN A 85 -4.29 11.28 24.58
CA ASN A 85 -5.46 12.15 24.73
C ASN A 85 -6.66 11.47 25.42
N GLY A 86 -6.55 10.18 25.76
CA GLY A 86 -7.62 9.41 26.43
C GLY A 86 -8.84 9.14 25.54
N GLU A 87 -8.66 9.12 24.22
CA GLU A 87 -9.73 8.81 23.27
C GLU A 87 -10.00 7.30 23.25
N ASN A 88 -11.26 6.89 23.38
CA ASN A 88 -11.65 5.48 23.41
C ASN A 88 -11.92 4.96 21.99
N VAL A 89 -10.85 4.67 21.25
CA VAL A 89 -10.91 4.15 19.88
C VAL A 89 -10.18 2.82 19.76
N GLU A 90 -10.59 2.01 18.78
CA GLU A 90 -9.89 0.76 18.48
C GLU A 90 -8.52 1.05 17.85
N HIS A 91 -7.47 0.41 18.38
CA HIS A 91 -6.12 0.53 17.86
C HIS A 91 -6.00 -0.08 16.46
N LEU A 92 -5.26 0.61 15.61
CA LEU A 92 -4.91 0.13 14.27
C LEU A 92 -3.74 -0.84 14.38
N ALA A 93 -3.81 -1.94 13.63
CA ALA A 93 -2.77 -2.95 13.56
C ALA A 93 -1.63 -2.53 12.62
N ALA A 94 -0.46 -3.15 12.79
CA ALA A 94 0.61 -3.07 11.80
C ALA A 94 0.17 -3.67 10.46
N VAL A 95 0.73 -3.15 9.37
CA VAL A 95 0.51 -3.62 8.00
C VAL A 95 1.79 -4.25 7.49
N GLU A 96 1.65 -5.46 6.97
CA GLU A 96 2.75 -6.21 6.36
C GLU A 96 2.67 -6.11 4.83
N PRO A 97 3.82 -6.11 4.13
CA PRO A 97 3.85 -6.29 2.68
C PRO A 97 3.37 -7.70 2.27
N ILE A 98 2.93 -7.85 1.02
CA ILE A 98 2.41 -9.11 0.46
C ILE A 98 3.43 -9.80 -0.46
N ALA A 99 4.15 -9.02 -1.27
CA ALA A 99 5.06 -9.47 -2.32
C ALA A 99 6.33 -10.18 -1.84
#